data_AF-A0A0Q7Z2A1-F1
#
_entry.id   AF-A0A0Q7Z2A1-F1
#
_cell.length_a   1.000
_cell.length_b   1.000
_cell.length_c   1.000
_cell.angle_alpha   90.00
_cell.angle_beta   90.00
_cell.angle_gamma   90.00
#
_symmetry.space_group_name_H-M   'P 1'
#
loop_
_entity.id
_entity.type
_entity.pdbx_description
1 polymer ?
#
loop_
_entity_poly.entity_id
_entity_poly.type
_entity_poly.pdbx_seq_one_letter_code
_entity_poly.pdbx_strand_id
1 'polypeptide(L)'
;MQQSWADITAFYRQHRFDDEAFQSAFAGVAQVAALISDGPLGTMLFGWTSMHDLCIQQSDAHPQTAPYLRISPLRSGLVDFRYIDTPIAERQWQRLVAPGAACERLTAFLARLRWTA
;
A
#
# COMPACT_ATOMS: atom_id res chain seq x y z
N MET A 1 -5.49 8.12 13.30
CA MET A 1 -4.27 7.70 14.02
C MET A 1 -3.52 6.74 13.13
N GLN A 2 -2.22 6.92 12.92
CA GLN A 2 -1.42 5.96 12.17
C GLN A 2 -1.28 4.66 12.95
N GLN A 3 -1.08 3.55 12.26
CA GLN A 3 -0.90 2.23 12.87
C GLN A 3 0.57 1.85 12.84
N SER A 4 1.01 1.01 13.78
CA SER A 4 2.33 0.40 13.71
C SER A 4 2.39 -0.56 12.51
N TRP A 5 3.57 -0.70 11.89
CA TRP A 5 3.76 -1.68 10.81
C TRP A 5 3.49 -3.12 11.25
N ALA A 6 3.72 -3.42 12.53
CA ALA A 6 3.38 -4.70 13.13
C ALA A 6 1.85 -4.95 13.13
N ASP A 7 1.05 -3.95 13.51
CA ASP A 7 -0.42 -4.05 13.52
C ASP A 7 -0.98 -4.17 12.09
N ILE A 8 -0.45 -3.39 11.16
CA ILE A 8 -0.83 -3.46 9.73
C ILE A 8 -0.54 -4.86 9.18
N THR A 9 0.65 -5.40 9.46
CA THR A 9 1.02 -6.74 9.00
C THR A 9 0.16 -7.83 9.66
N ALA A 10 -0.17 -7.67 10.94
CA ALA A 10 -1.07 -8.57 11.65
C ALA A 10 -2.47 -8.57 11.04
N PHE A 11 -3.02 -7.40 10.69
CA PHE A 11 -4.29 -7.27 9.98
C PHE A 11 -4.31 -8.12 8.71
N TYR A 12 -3.32 -7.97 7.83
CA TYR A 12 -3.26 -8.75 6.59
C TYR A 12 -3.09 -10.25 6.82
N ARG A 13 -2.36 -10.66 7.87
CA ARG A 13 -2.20 -12.08 8.21
C ARG A 13 -3.49 -12.73 8.70
N GLN A 14 -4.34 -11.99 9.41
CA GLN A 14 -5.57 -12.50 10.02
C GLN A 14 -6.76 -12.62 9.06
N HIS A 15 -6.75 -11.91 7.93
CA HIS A 15 -7.87 -11.89 6.99
C HIS A 15 -7.66 -12.87 5.83
N ARG A 16 -8.71 -13.64 5.51
CA ARG A 16 -8.78 -14.53 4.36
C ARG A 16 -10.13 -14.35 3.66
N PHE A 17 -10.13 -14.55 2.35
CA PHE A 17 -11.31 -14.40 1.50
C PHE A 17 -11.48 -15.65 0.63
N ASP A 18 -12.73 -16.07 0.41
CA ASP A 18 -13.06 -17.23 -0.42
C ASP A 18 -12.88 -16.96 -1.93
N ASP A 19 -12.91 -15.69 -2.33
CA ASP A 19 -12.62 -15.25 -3.70
C ASP A 19 -11.11 -15.37 -3.96
N GLU A 20 -10.70 -16.41 -4.69
CA GLU A 20 -9.28 -16.72 -4.96
C GLU A 20 -8.53 -15.57 -5.63
N ALA A 21 -9.19 -14.88 -6.58
CA ALA A 21 -8.57 -13.76 -7.29
C ALA A 21 -8.33 -12.60 -6.31
N PHE A 22 -9.36 -12.22 -5.56
CA PHE A 22 -9.24 -11.19 -4.54
C PHE A 22 -8.22 -11.57 -3.46
N GLN A 23 -8.22 -12.82 -2.99
CA GLN A 23 -7.27 -13.33 -2.01
C GLN A 23 -5.82 -13.26 -2.52
N SER A 24 -5.59 -13.54 -3.80
CA SER A 24 -4.28 -13.38 -4.43
C SER A 24 -3.82 -11.92 -4.45
N ALA A 25 -4.71 -10.99 -4.85
CA ALA A 25 -4.43 -9.55 -4.80
C ALA A 25 -4.16 -9.07 -3.37
N PHE A 26 -4.97 -9.51 -2.40
CA PHE A 26 -4.83 -9.19 -0.99
C PHE A 26 -3.49 -9.68 -0.43
N ALA A 27 -3.04 -10.87 -0.83
CA ALA A 27 -1.71 -11.39 -0.49
C ALA A 27 -0.58 -10.52 -1.08
N GLY A 28 -0.74 -9.98 -2.29
CA GLY A 28 0.20 -9.01 -2.86
C GLY A 28 0.32 -7.74 -2.02
N VAL A 29 -0.80 -7.19 -1.54
CA VAL A 29 -0.79 -6.04 -0.62
C VAL A 29 -0.13 -6.40 0.71
N ALA A 30 -0.41 -7.60 1.24
CA ALA A 30 0.21 -8.10 2.47
C ALA A 30 1.74 -8.20 2.36
N GLN A 31 2.25 -8.63 1.20
CA GLN A 31 3.69 -8.68 0.93
C GLN A 31 4.32 -7.29 0.95
N VAL A 32 3.62 -6.26 0.46
CA VAL A 32 4.08 -4.87 0.53
C VAL A 32 4.16 -4.40 1.98
N ALA A 33 3.13 -4.66 2.80
CA ALA A 33 3.17 -4.32 4.22
C ALA A 33 4.34 -5.00 4.95
N ALA A 34 4.57 -6.30 4.68
CA ALA A 34 5.69 -7.05 5.24
C ALA A 34 7.05 -6.48 4.80
N LEU A 35 7.22 -6.15 3.52
CA LEU A 35 8.45 -5.55 3.00
C LEU A 35 8.81 -4.25 3.74
N ILE A 36 7.80 -3.41 4.01
CA ILE A 36 8.02 -2.17 4.75
C ILE A 36 8.38 -2.46 6.21
N SER A 37 7.61 -3.34 6.84
CA SER A 37 7.79 -3.70 8.26
C SER A 37 9.16 -4.32 8.55
N ASP A 38 9.64 -5.19 7.66
CA ASP A 38 10.86 -5.98 7.88
C ASP A 38 12.13 -5.24 7.42
N GLY A 39 11.98 -4.12 6.70
CA GLY A 39 13.06 -3.35 6.10
C GLY A 39 13.28 -1.97 6.75
N PRO A 40 14.29 -1.21 6.27
CA PRO A 40 14.54 0.16 6.74
C PRO A 40 13.40 1.13 6.41
N LEU A 41 12.49 0.76 5.49
CA LEU A 41 11.33 1.56 5.14
C LEU A 41 10.38 1.78 6.32
N GLY A 42 10.33 0.85 7.28
CA GLY A 42 9.41 0.92 8.42
C GLY A 42 9.65 2.10 9.35
N THR A 43 10.86 2.68 9.35
CA THR A 43 11.19 3.89 10.10
C THR A 43 11.05 5.17 9.28
N MET A 44 10.93 5.06 7.95
CA MET A 44 10.88 6.19 7.01
C MET A 44 9.47 6.47 6.50
N LEU A 45 8.60 5.46 6.55
CA LEU A 45 7.24 5.52 6.02
C LEU A 45 6.24 5.32 7.15
N PHE A 46 5.08 5.94 6.96
CA PHE A 46 3.96 5.85 7.89
C PHE A 46 2.76 5.27 7.18
N GLY A 47 2.00 4.41 7.87
CA GLY A 47 0.94 3.63 7.24
C GLY A 47 -0.34 3.52 8.05
N TRP A 48 -1.41 3.17 7.35
CA TRP A 48 -2.67 2.71 7.94
C TRP A 48 -3.42 1.82 6.95
N THR A 49 -4.34 1.02 7.48
CA THR A 49 -5.30 0.22 6.73
C THR A 49 -6.61 0.97 6.57
N SER A 50 -7.20 0.94 5.38
CA SER A 50 -8.57 1.43 5.15
C SER A 50 -9.36 0.36 4.42
N MET A 51 -10.32 -0.27 5.09
CA MET A 51 -10.97 -1.49 4.61
C MET A 51 -9.94 -2.58 4.29
N HIS A 52 -9.60 -2.80 3.02
CA HIS A 52 -8.58 -3.76 2.58
C HIS A 52 -7.32 -3.09 2.03
N ASP A 53 -7.34 -1.76 1.92
CA ASP A 53 -6.29 -0.96 1.32
C ASP A 53 -5.15 -0.72 2.30
N LEU A 54 -3.93 -0.75 1.78
CA LEU A 54 -2.75 -0.24 2.46
C LEU A 54 -2.52 1.21 2.02
N CYS A 55 -2.57 2.14 2.96
CA CYS A 55 -2.25 3.54 2.71
C CYS A 55 -0.88 3.87 3.32
N ILE A 56 -0.05 4.61 2.57
CA ILE A 56 1.34 4.91 2.90
C ILE A 56 1.62 6.39 2.66
N GLN A 57 2.23 7.07 3.61
CA GLN A 57 2.68 8.46 3.49
C GLN A 57 4.14 8.61 3.95
N GLN A 58 4.80 9.66 3.46
CA GLN A 58 6.20 9.94 3.79
C GLN A 58 6.36 10.67 5.14
N SER A 59 5.40 11.52 5.50
CA SER A 59 5.46 12.33 6.73
C SER A 59 4.52 11.77 7.79
N ASP A 60 4.87 11.98 9.05
CA ASP A 60 4.01 11.72 10.21
C ASP A 60 2.85 12.74 10.30
N ALA A 61 1.99 12.72 9.28
CA ALA A 61 0.82 13.59 9.17
C ALA A 61 -0.43 12.81 9.58
N HIS A 62 -1.51 13.53 9.89
CA HIS A 62 -2.79 12.87 10.09
C HIS A 62 -3.21 12.14 8.80
N PRO A 63 -3.77 10.91 8.87
CA PRO A 63 -4.24 10.21 7.69
C PRO A 63 -5.10 11.09 6.79
N GLN A 64 -4.83 11.03 5.48
CA GLN A 64 -5.55 11.74 4.42
C GLN A 64 -5.41 13.28 4.42
N THR A 65 -4.53 13.86 5.26
CA THR A 65 -4.27 15.32 5.25
C THR A 65 -3.05 15.71 4.43
N ALA A 66 -2.27 14.73 3.97
CA ALA A 66 -1.09 14.89 3.13
C ALA A 66 -1.16 13.89 1.96
N PRO A 67 -0.40 14.10 0.86
CA PRO A 67 -0.36 13.13 -0.23
C PRO A 67 0.05 11.74 0.24
N TYR A 68 -0.66 10.72 -0.22
CA TYR A 68 -0.41 9.33 0.19
C TYR A 68 -0.58 8.36 -0.98
N LEU A 69 0.15 7.26 -0.94
CA LEU A 69 -0.04 6.13 -1.83
C LEU A 69 -1.09 5.20 -1.23
N ARG A 70 -2.12 4.87 -2.00
CA ARG A 70 -3.10 3.83 -1.68
C ARG A 70 -2.82 2.60 -2.53
N ILE A 71 -2.78 1.44 -1.91
CA ILE A 71 -2.56 0.15 -2.54
C ILE A 71 -3.78 -0.73 -2.25
N SER A 72 -4.57 -1.00 -3.28
CA SER A 72 -5.87 -1.66 -3.17
C SER A 72 -5.85 -3.03 -3.84
N PRO A 73 -6.29 -4.10 -3.17
CA PRO A 73 -6.55 -5.38 -3.82
C PRO A 73 -7.87 -5.30 -4.60
N LEU A 74 -7.88 -5.73 -5.86
CA LEU A 74 -9.07 -5.73 -6.71
C LEU A 74 -9.63 -7.14 -6.89
N ARG A 75 -10.96 -7.25 -7.07
CA ARG A 75 -11.63 -8.52 -7.41
C ARG A 75 -11.17 -9.13 -8.73
N SER A 76 -10.54 -8.36 -9.60
CA SER A 76 -9.90 -8.86 -10.82
C SER A 76 -8.63 -9.67 -10.55
N GLY A 77 -8.15 -9.73 -9.30
CA GLY A 77 -6.87 -10.35 -8.93
C GLY A 77 -5.66 -9.44 -9.12
N LEU A 78 -5.86 -8.19 -9.54
CA LEU A 78 -4.80 -7.19 -9.65
C LEU A 78 -4.69 -6.34 -8.39
N VAL A 79 -3.52 -5.71 -8.22
CA VAL A 79 -3.26 -4.71 -7.18
C VAL A 79 -3.23 -3.33 -7.83
N ASP A 80 -4.08 -2.42 -7.36
CA ASP A 80 -4.13 -1.02 -7.78
C ASP A 80 -3.23 -0.15 -6.90
N PHE A 81 -2.23 0.46 -7.50
CA PHE A 81 -1.42 1.50 -6.88
C PHE A 81 -1.95 2.85 -7.34
N ARG A 82 -2.38 3.70 -6.40
CA ARG A 82 -2.89 5.03 -6.70
C ARG A 82 -2.29 6.08 -5.77
N TYR A 83 -1.65 7.09 -6.35
CA TYR A 83 -1.10 8.20 -5.59
C TYR A 83 -2.14 9.31 -5.46
N ILE A 84 -2.58 9.58 -4.23
CA ILE A 84 -3.60 10.57 -3.91
C ILE A 84 -2.89 11.86 -3.48
N ASP A 85 -2.56 12.71 -4.45
CA ASP A 85 -1.91 14.02 -4.26
C ASP A 85 -2.82 15.20 -4.63
N THR A 86 -3.94 14.91 -5.30
CA THR A 86 -4.96 15.86 -5.72
C THR A 86 -6.34 15.26 -5.52
N PRO A 87 -7.40 16.04 -5.25
CA PRO A 87 -8.77 15.52 -5.16
C PRO A 87 -9.34 15.07 -6.51
N ILE A 88 -8.69 15.38 -7.63
CA ILE A 88 -9.18 15.06 -8.99
C ILE A 88 -8.68 13.67 -9.38
N ALA A 89 -9.55 12.66 -9.31
CA ALA A 89 -9.19 11.26 -9.49
C ALA A 89 -8.48 10.96 -10.83
N GLU A 90 -8.89 11.60 -11.92
CA GLU A 90 -8.33 11.41 -13.27
C GLU A 90 -6.90 11.93 -13.41
N ARG A 91 -6.47 12.79 -12.49
CA ARG A 91 -5.12 13.36 -12.46
C ARG A 91 -4.18 12.60 -11.54
N GLN A 92 -4.70 11.65 -10.75
CA GLN A 92 -3.90 10.85 -9.84
C GLN A 92 -3.09 9.82 -10.63
N TRP A 93 -1.82 9.68 -10.27
CA TRP A 93 -1.01 8.60 -10.83
C TRP A 93 -1.58 7.25 -10.40
N GLN A 94 -1.75 6.34 -11.36
CA GLN A 94 -2.31 5.01 -11.12
C GLN A 94 -1.56 3.92 -11.89
N ARG A 95 -1.34 2.76 -11.28
CA ARG A 95 -0.82 1.55 -11.94
C ARG A 95 -1.49 0.29 -11.40
N LEU A 96 -1.94 -0.57 -12.31
CA LEU A 96 -2.37 -1.92 -12.00
C LEU A 96 -1.21 -2.89 -12.21
N VAL A 97 -1.00 -3.79 -11.25
CA VAL A 97 0.04 -4.82 -11.34
C VAL A 97 -0.47 -6.18 -10.87
N ALA A 98 0.18 -7.25 -11.32
CA ALA A 98 -0.03 -8.58 -10.76
C ALA A 98 0.47 -8.63 -9.30
N PRO A 99 -0.11 -9.49 -8.43
CA PRO A 99 0.24 -9.53 -7.01
C PRO A 99 1.74 -9.77 -6.74
N GLY A 100 2.37 -10.66 -7.50
CA GLY A 100 3.81 -10.95 -7.38
C GLY A 100 4.75 -9.79 -7.76
N ALA A 101 4.23 -8.74 -8.41
CA ALA A 101 5.00 -7.54 -8.79
C ALA A 101 4.74 -6.35 -7.86
N ALA A 102 3.93 -6.51 -6.80
CA ALA A 102 3.53 -5.41 -5.93
C ALA A 102 4.72 -4.78 -5.18
N CYS A 103 5.63 -5.60 -4.65
CA CYS A 103 6.83 -5.12 -3.96
C CYS A 103 7.75 -4.32 -4.89
N GLU A 104 8.05 -4.83 -6.09
CA GLU A 104 8.84 -4.11 -7.10
C GLU A 104 8.17 -2.78 -7.48
N ARG A 105 6.84 -2.78 -7.59
CA ARG A 105 6.08 -1.57 -7.89
C ARG A 105 6.21 -0.51 -6.81
N LEU A 106 6.17 -0.90 -5.53
CA LEU A 106 6.43 0.01 -4.43
C LEU A 106 7.83 0.61 -4.54
N THR A 107 8.87 -0.22 -4.70
CA THR A 107 10.26 0.27 -4.80
C THR A 107 10.43 1.26 -5.96
N ALA A 108 9.87 0.96 -7.13
CA ALA A 108 9.92 1.85 -8.29
C ALA A 108 9.18 3.18 -8.04
N PHE A 109 8.05 3.16 -7.32
CA PHE A 109 7.32 4.35 -6.93
C PHE A 109 8.15 5.23 -5.96
N LEU A 110 8.70 4.64 -4.90
CA LEU A 110 9.51 5.34 -3.91
C LEU A 110 10.73 6.00 -4.54
N ALA A 111 11.41 5.29 -5.45
CA ALA A 111 12.55 5.83 -6.20
C ALA A 111 12.15 7.01 -7.10
N ARG A 112 11.00 6.91 -7.80
CA ARG A 112 10.50 7.96 -8.69
C ARG A 112 10.19 9.26 -7.94
N LEU A 113 9.58 9.16 -6.76
CA LEU A 113 9.22 10.33 -5.95
C LEU A 113 10.29 10.74 -4.93
N ARG A 114 11.41 9.99 -4.85
CA ARG A 114 12.46 10.18 -3.85
C ARG A 114 11.93 10.20 -2.42
N TRP A 115 10.96 9.33 -2.13
CA TRP A 115 10.40 9.18 -0.78
C TRP A 115 11.40 8.57 0.19
N THR A 116 12.34 7.79 -0.35
CA THR A 116 13.51 7.26 0.36
C THR A 116 14.75 7.78 -0.35
N ALA A 117 15.58 8.52 0.37
CA ALA A 117 16.87 9.04 -0.10
C ALA A 117 17.97 7.98 0.07
#